data_AF-A0A928U747-F1
#
_entry.id   AF-A0A928U747-F1
#
_cell.length_a   1.000
_cell.length_b   1.000
_cell.length_c   1.000
_cell.angle_alpha   90.00
_cell.angle_beta   90.00
_cell.angle_gamma   90.00
#
_symmetry.space_group_name_H-M   'P 1'
#
loop_
_entity.id
_entity.type
_entity.pdbx_description
1 polymer ?
#
loop_
_entity_poly.entity_id
_entity_poly.type
_entity_poly.pdbx_seq_one_letter_code
_entity_poly.pdbx_strand_id
1 'polypeptide(L)'
;MLELERSIAENIIKKYTNGVCLIQGAFSYYDEETGEPLFMMGRRTGINEYTGTGFLVSEEGLIITNRHIAEPWWELDTFSAPQLDPGVKPKFVVFRAFFPGIKEPFPLTVEKVSDEVDVALLRINTGGINIPVHELDTTDKGAVVGEPILLLGYPAGIKAILQRWIRNW
;
A
#
# COMPACT_ATOMS: atom_id res chain seq x y z
N MET A 1 15.16 33.55 -4.21
CA MET A 1 14.85 32.54 -5.26
C MET A 1 14.77 31.15 -4.63
N LEU A 2 15.87 30.64 -4.04
CA LEU A 2 15.91 29.35 -3.32
C LEU A 2 14.90 29.19 -2.16
N GLU A 3 14.67 30.23 -1.35
CA GLU A 3 13.68 30.14 -0.26
C GLU A 3 12.23 30.05 -0.73
N LEU A 4 11.93 30.66 -1.88
CA LEU A 4 10.59 30.62 -2.49
C LEU A 4 10.31 29.22 -3.06
N GLU A 5 11.27 28.65 -3.78
CA GLU A 5 11.20 27.27 -4.30
C GLU A 5 11.04 26.25 -3.17
N ARG A 6 11.78 26.44 -2.06
CA ARG A 6 11.64 25.61 -0.87
C ARG A 6 10.26 25.72 -0.23
N SER A 7 9.72 26.94 -0.08
CA SER A 7 8.37 27.16 0.47
C SER A 7 7.28 26.53 -0.41
N ILE A 8 7.41 26.65 -1.74
CA ILE A 8 6.50 26.01 -2.69
C ILE A 8 6.57 24.48 -2.55
N ALA A 9 7.77 23.91 -2.52
CA ALA A 9 7.95 22.47 -2.34
C ALA A 9 7.37 21.97 -1.01
N GLU A 10 7.62 22.68 0.09
CA GLU A 10 7.07 22.35 1.41
C GLU A 10 5.53 22.40 1.43
N ASN A 11 4.93 23.38 0.77
CA ASN A 11 3.47 23.50 0.67
C ASN A 11 2.86 22.40 -0.21
N ILE A 12 3.49 22.07 -1.33
CA ILE A 12 3.08 20.97 -2.21
C ILE A 12 3.14 19.64 -1.43
N ILE A 13 4.25 19.37 -0.72
CA ILE A 13 4.40 18.15 0.08
C ILE A 13 3.31 18.07 1.16
N LYS A 14 3.05 19.15 1.90
CA LYS A 14 2.00 19.18 2.93
C LYS A 14 0.61 18.95 2.34
N LYS A 15 0.34 19.51 1.16
CA LYS A 15 -0.96 19.36 0.48
C LYS A 15 -1.22 17.91 0.08
N TYR A 16 -0.22 17.23 -0.47
CA TYR A 16 -0.39 15.90 -1.06
C TYR A 16 -0.05 14.75 -0.11
N THR A 17 0.84 14.92 0.87
CA THR A 17 1.28 13.77 1.71
C THR A 17 0.17 13.12 2.53
N ASN A 18 -0.87 13.86 2.91
CA ASN A 18 -1.89 13.37 3.84
C ASN A 18 -2.91 12.42 3.18
N GLY A 19 -3.00 12.41 1.84
CA GLY A 19 -3.79 11.44 1.08
C GLY A 19 -3.03 10.18 0.69
N VAL A 20 -1.72 10.12 0.98
CA VAL A 20 -0.84 8.98 0.75
C VAL A 20 -0.71 8.18 2.05
N CYS A 21 -0.85 6.87 1.98
CA CYS A 21 -0.79 5.98 3.15
C CYS A 21 0.34 4.95 3.06
N LEU A 22 0.86 4.58 4.23
CA LEU A 22 1.66 3.36 4.38
C LEU A 22 0.70 2.18 4.45
N ILE A 23 0.91 1.19 3.61
CA ILE A 23 0.23 -0.11 3.70
C ILE A 23 1.14 -1.06 4.47
N GLN A 24 0.59 -1.70 5.49
CA GLN A 24 1.23 -2.81 6.17
C GLN A 24 0.46 -4.09 5.83
N GLY A 25 1.17 -5.06 5.27
CA GLY A 25 0.64 -6.36 4.95
C GLY A 25 1.42 -7.48 5.62
N ALA A 26 0.72 -8.54 5.99
CA ALA A 26 1.30 -9.81 6.37
C ALA A 26 0.36 -10.91 5.88
N PHE A 27 0.89 -11.93 5.22
CA PHE A 27 0.09 -13.05 4.72
C PHE A 27 0.76 -14.38 5.03
N SER A 28 -0.04 -15.44 5.10
CA SER A 28 0.45 -16.81 5.23
C SER A 28 -0.40 -17.76 4.39
N TYR A 29 0.11 -18.97 4.20
CA TYR A 29 -0.58 -20.02 3.48
C TYR A 29 -1.32 -20.94 4.45
N TYR A 30 -2.52 -21.34 4.04
CA TYR A 30 -3.39 -22.23 4.80
C TYR A 30 -3.86 -23.36 3.90
N ASP A 31 -4.07 -24.51 4.52
CA ASP A 31 -4.80 -25.61 3.88
C ASP A 31 -6.30 -25.27 3.85
N GLU A 32 -6.91 -25.32 2.68
CA GLU A 32 -8.29 -24.91 2.42
C GLU A 32 -9.30 -25.89 3.03
N GLU A 33 -8.96 -27.18 3.13
CA GLU A 33 -9.85 -28.20 3.68
C GLU A 33 -9.92 -28.13 5.21
N THR A 34 -8.77 -27.97 5.87
CA THR A 34 -8.64 -27.96 7.33
C THR A 34 -8.70 -26.56 7.93
N GLY A 35 -8.37 -25.53 7.15
CA GLY A 35 -8.20 -24.16 7.62
C GLY A 35 -6.93 -23.95 8.45
N GLU A 36 -6.06 -24.96 8.54
CA GLU A 36 -4.84 -24.89 9.36
C GLU A 36 -3.71 -24.14 8.64
N PRO A 37 -2.93 -23.32 9.36
CA PRO A 37 -1.76 -22.67 8.79
C PRO A 37 -0.70 -23.71 8.43
N LEU A 38 -0.08 -23.55 7.27
CA LEU A 38 1.01 -24.44 6.87
C LEU A 38 2.30 -24.13 7.63
N PHE A 39 2.92 -25.17 8.17
CA PHE A 39 4.24 -25.10 8.80
C PHE A 39 5.33 -25.31 7.75
N MET A 40 5.91 -24.23 7.24
CA MET A 40 7.11 -24.34 6.39
C MET A 40 8.34 -24.73 7.23
N MET A 41 8.94 -25.89 6.91
CA MET A 41 10.24 -26.35 7.41
C MET A 41 10.44 -26.29 8.93
N GLY A 42 9.42 -26.66 9.73
CA GLY A 42 9.54 -26.75 11.18
C GLY A 42 9.76 -25.42 11.92
N ARG A 43 9.61 -24.27 11.24
CA ARG A 43 9.63 -22.94 11.87
C ARG A 43 8.20 -22.41 11.99
N ARG A 44 7.91 -21.74 13.12
CA ARG A 44 6.62 -21.06 13.41
C ARG A 44 6.31 -19.86 12.50
N THR A 45 6.98 -19.70 11.36
CA THR A 45 6.97 -18.46 10.58
C THR A 45 6.67 -18.73 9.10
N GLY A 46 5.43 -19.14 8.82
CA GLY A 46 4.83 -19.06 7.47
C GLY A 46 4.23 -17.68 7.15
N ILE A 47 4.47 -16.68 8.01
CA ILE A 47 3.97 -15.31 7.85
C ILE A 47 5.02 -14.49 7.10
N ASN A 48 4.64 -13.97 5.94
CA ASN A 48 5.42 -13.08 5.10
C ASN A 48 4.94 -11.65 5.32
N GLU A 49 5.80 -10.80 5.89
CA GLU A 49 5.49 -9.39 6.16
C GLU A 49 6.04 -8.49 5.05
N TYR A 50 5.28 -7.46 4.70
CA TYR A 50 5.68 -6.47 3.71
C TYR A 50 5.04 -5.11 3.99
N THR A 51 5.57 -4.09 3.32
CA THR A 51 5.01 -2.75 3.35
C THR A 51 4.86 -2.20 1.95
N GLY A 52 3.84 -1.39 1.73
CA GLY A 52 3.56 -0.73 0.46
C GLY A 52 3.15 0.72 0.65
N THR A 53 2.84 1.37 -0.46
CA THR A 53 2.23 2.70 -0.48
C THR A 53 0.92 2.62 -1.23
N GLY A 54 -0.10 3.32 -0.73
CA GLY A 54 -1.31 3.61 -1.49
C GLY A 54 -1.66 5.07 -1.40
N PHE A 55 -2.61 5.53 -2.21
CA PHE A 55 -3.16 6.87 -2.07
C PHE A 55 -4.67 6.86 -2.31
N LEU A 56 -5.38 7.67 -1.54
CA LEU A 56 -6.83 7.78 -1.58
C LEU A 56 -7.26 8.52 -2.85
N VAL A 57 -8.21 7.97 -3.60
CA VAL A 57 -8.71 8.50 -4.89
C VAL A 57 -10.21 8.78 -4.90
N SER A 58 -10.92 8.48 -3.81
CA SER A 58 -12.32 8.87 -3.66
C SER A 58 -12.73 9.05 -2.19
N GLU A 59 -13.74 9.90 -1.95
CA GLU A 59 -14.28 10.15 -0.60
C GLU A 59 -14.94 8.91 0.00
N GLU A 60 -15.37 7.97 -0.84
CA GLU A 60 -15.91 6.65 -0.48
C GLU A 60 -14.85 5.65 -0.01
N GLY A 61 -13.60 6.07 0.18
CA GLY A 61 -12.55 5.23 0.76
C GLY A 61 -11.77 4.39 -0.24
N LEU A 62 -11.80 4.72 -1.53
CA LEU A 62 -11.05 3.99 -2.57
C LEU A 62 -9.58 4.39 -2.59
N ILE A 63 -8.69 3.41 -2.62
CA ILE A 63 -7.23 3.58 -2.61
C ILE A 63 -6.63 2.89 -3.82
N ILE A 64 -5.76 3.59 -4.56
CA ILE A 64 -4.94 2.97 -5.61
C ILE A 64 -3.57 2.59 -5.04
N THR A 65 -3.09 1.41 -5.44
CA THR A 65 -1.74 0.90 -5.15
C THR A 65 -1.28 -0.04 -6.27
N ASN A 66 -0.11 -0.64 -6.12
CA ASN A 66 0.35 -1.71 -7.00
C ASN A 66 -0.35 -3.04 -6.71
N ARG A 67 -0.51 -3.89 -7.73
CA ARG A 67 -1.10 -5.23 -7.58
C ARG A 67 -0.27 -6.10 -6.66
N HIS A 68 1.05 -6.06 -6.73
CA HIS A 68 1.91 -6.84 -5.83
C HIS A 68 1.71 -6.48 -4.34
N ILE A 69 1.10 -5.33 -4.03
CA ILE A 69 0.71 -4.98 -2.65
C ILE A 69 -0.64 -5.60 -2.27
N ALA A 70 -1.56 -5.73 -3.22
CA ALA A 70 -2.90 -6.30 -3.01
C ALA A 70 -2.92 -7.85 -3.10
N GLU A 71 -2.02 -8.42 -3.91
CA GLU A 71 -1.84 -9.85 -4.14
C GLU A 71 -0.34 -10.19 -4.12
N PRO A 72 0.33 -10.15 -2.95
CA PRO A 72 1.79 -10.36 -2.86
C PRO A 72 2.24 -11.78 -3.24
N TRP A 73 1.32 -12.74 -3.29
CA TRP A 73 1.58 -14.10 -3.77
C TRP A 73 1.62 -14.21 -5.30
N TRP A 74 1.09 -13.23 -6.05
CA TRP A 74 1.01 -13.29 -7.51
C TRP A 74 2.38 -13.43 -8.20
N GLU A 75 3.38 -12.69 -7.74
CA GLU A 75 4.76 -12.81 -8.26
C GLU A 75 5.47 -14.07 -7.73
N LEU A 76 5.13 -14.52 -6.51
CA LEU A 76 5.70 -15.72 -5.91
C LEU A 76 5.23 -16.99 -6.63
N ASP A 77 3.98 -17.02 -7.07
CA ASP A 77 3.41 -18.07 -7.92
C ASP A 77 4.14 -18.14 -9.29
N THR A 78 4.64 -17.00 -9.77
CA THR A 78 5.32 -16.91 -11.07
C THR A 78 6.80 -17.33 -11.01
N PHE A 79 7.52 -17.00 -9.91
CA PHE A 79 8.97 -17.23 -9.83
C PHE A 79 9.42 -18.34 -8.87
N SER A 80 8.60 -18.76 -7.90
CA SER A 80 9.05 -19.59 -6.77
C SER A 80 8.09 -20.70 -6.32
N ALA A 81 6.83 -20.75 -6.80
CA ALA A 81 5.87 -21.76 -6.36
C ALA A 81 5.43 -22.78 -7.44
N PRO A 82 6.32 -23.58 -8.05
CA PRO A 82 5.85 -24.72 -8.85
C PRO A 82 5.22 -25.88 -8.03
N GLN A 83 5.02 -25.76 -6.71
CA GLN A 83 4.83 -26.94 -5.83
C GLN A 83 3.92 -26.73 -4.60
N LEU A 84 3.04 -25.72 -4.58
CA LEU A 84 2.00 -25.70 -3.53
C LEU A 84 0.83 -26.58 -3.99
N ASP A 85 0.37 -27.47 -3.10
CA ASP A 85 -0.79 -28.33 -3.39
C ASP A 85 -2.01 -27.46 -3.73
N PRO A 86 -2.92 -27.90 -4.62
CA PRO A 86 -4.09 -27.13 -5.05
C PRO A 86 -5.00 -26.63 -3.91
N GLY A 87 -4.98 -27.32 -2.77
CA GLY A 87 -5.70 -26.96 -1.55
C GLY A 87 -4.99 -25.91 -0.70
N VAL A 88 -3.84 -25.38 -1.10
CA VAL A 88 -3.13 -24.35 -0.36
C VAL A 88 -3.53 -22.97 -0.87
N LYS A 89 -4.07 -22.13 0.02
CA LYS A 89 -4.50 -20.77 -0.31
C LYS A 89 -3.76 -19.72 0.51
N PRO A 90 -3.34 -18.61 -0.11
CA PRO A 90 -2.82 -17.48 0.62
C PRO A 90 -3.96 -16.73 1.33
N LYS A 91 -3.66 -16.18 2.51
CA LYS A 91 -4.60 -15.36 3.26
C LYS A 91 -3.87 -14.25 4.02
N PHE A 92 -4.43 -13.05 4.01
CA PHE A 92 -3.94 -11.97 4.84
C PHE A 92 -4.16 -12.26 6.33
N VAL A 93 -3.07 -12.12 7.09
CA VAL A 93 -3.05 -12.08 8.56
C VAL A 93 -3.17 -10.63 9.03
N VAL A 94 -2.51 -9.70 8.33
CA VAL A 94 -2.61 -8.26 8.54
C VAL A 94 -2.75 -7.59 7.18
N PHE A 95 -3.70 -6.68 7.02
CA PHE A 95 -3.77 -5.82 5.85
C PHE A 95 -4.46 -4.51 6.21
N ARG A 96 -3.66 -3.43 6.34
CA ARG A 96 -4.14 -2.15 6.87
C ARG A 96 -3.34 -0.95 6.36
N ALA A 97 -3.98 0.21 6.30
CA ALA A 97 -3.40 1.48 5.88
C ALA A 97 -3.21 2.45 7.06
N PHE A 98 -2.11 3.19 7.05
CA PHE A 98 -1.79 4.26 7.99
C PHE A 98 -1.65 5.58 7.23
N PHE A 99 -2.47 6.56 7.57
CA PHE A 99 -2.41 7.91 7.01
C PHE A 99 -1.71 8.88 7.98
N PRO A 100 -0.95 9.87 7.49
CA PRO A 100 -0.33 10.89 8.34
C PRO A 100 -1.32 11.60 9.25
N GLY A 101 -0.96 11.77 10.52
CA GLY A 101 -1.79 12.49 11.49
C GLY A 101 -3.00 11.71 12.00
N ILE A 102 -3.30 10.52 11.45
CA ILE A 102 -4.35 9.64 11.93
C ILE A 102 -3.72 8.53 12.76
N LYS A 103 -4.16 8.40 14.02
CA LYS A 103 -3.56 7.48 14.98
C LYS A 103 -3.90 6.01 14.69
N GLU A 104 -5.18 5.74 14.43
CA GLU A 104 -5.67 4.38 14.22
C GLU A 104 -5.56 3.99 12.74
N PRO A 105 -5.09 2.78 12.43
CA PRO A 105 -5.04 2.31 11.05
C PRO A 105 -6.42 1.91 10.54
N PHE A 106 -6.56 1.92 9.22
CA PHE A 106 -7.74 1.44 8.53
C PHE A 106 -7.52 0.01 8.03
N PRO A 107 -8.38 -0.96 8.38
CA PRO A 107 -8.38 -2.26 7.72
C PRO A 107 -8.62 -2.09 6.22
N LEU A 108 -7.86 -2.83 5.41
CA LEU A 108 -7.96 -2.80 3.95
C LEU A 108 -8.73 -4.02 3.44
N THR A 109 -9.51 -3.81 2.40
CA THR A 109 -10.05 -4.89 1.56
C THR A 109 -9.62 -4.68 0.11
N VAL A 110 -9.38 -5.76 -0.61
CA VAL A 110 -9.15 -5.71 -2.05
C VAL A 110 -10.50 -5.53 -2.75
N GLU A 111 -10.66 -4.42 -3.46
CA GLU A 111 -11.86 -4.15 -4.25
C GLU A 111 -11.74 -4.76 -5.65
N LYS A 112 -10.58 -4.54 -6.29
CA LYS A 112 -10.29 -5.04 -7.63
C LYS A 112 -8.79 -5.08 -7.89
N VAL A 113 -8.34 -6.04 -8.69
CA VAL A 113 -6.99 -6.09 -9.25
C VAL A 113 -7.04 -6.01 -10.76
N SER A 114 -5.97 -5.49 -11.37
CA SER A 114 -5.79 -5.52 -12.81
C SER A 114 -5.10 -6.82 -13.25
N ASP A 115 -5.61 -7.44 -14.30
CA ASP A 115 -5.00 -8.64 -14.89
C ASP A 115 -3.87 -8.30 -15.88
N GLU A 116 -3.78 -7.05 -16.32
CA GLU A 116 -2.86 -6.61 -17.39
C GLU A 116 -1.65 -5.84 -16.86
N VAL A 117 -1.81 -5.12 -15.76
CA VAL A 117 -0.80 -4.21 -15.19
C VAL A 117 -0.71 -4.34 -13.69
N ASP A 118 0.42 -3.93 -13.10
CA ASP A 118 0.68 -3.97 -11.65
C ASP A 118 -0.07 -2.85 -10.90
N VAL A 119 -1.40 -2.88 -10.97
CA VAL A 119 -2.31 -1.90 -10.34
C VAL A 119 -3.46 -2.63 -9.64
N ALA A 120 -3.81 -2.15 -8.44
CA ALA A 120 -4.96 -2.60 -7.69
C ALA A 120 -5.73 -1.44 -7.05
N LEU A 121 -7.02 -1.70 -6.84
CA LEU A 121 -7.94 -0.87 -6.10
C LEU A 121 -8.26 -1.54 -4.76
N LEU A 122 -8.00 -0.82 -3.68
CA LEU A 122 -8.31 -1.21 -2.31
C LEU A 122 -9.42 -0.32 -1.77
N ARG A 123 -10.00 -0.73 -0.64
CA ARG A 123 -11.03 0.03 0.07
C ARG A 123 -10.75 0.10 1.57
N ILE A 124 -11.08 1.25 2.15
CA ILE A 124 -11.20 1.48 3.59
C ILE A 124 -12.60 2.01 3.92
N ASN A 125 -13.02 1.85 5.18
CA ASN A 125 -14.12 2.64 5.71
C ASN A 125 -13.53 3.88 6.41
N THR A 126 -13.74 5.07 5.82
CA THR A 126 -13.20 6.33 6.37
C THR A 126 -13.84 6.72 7.70
N GLY A 127 -15.04 6.20 8.01
CA GLY A 127 -15.78 6.56 9.22
C GLY A 127 -16.09 8.05 9.33
N GLY A 128 -16.13 8.77 8.20
CA GLY A 128 -16.31 10.23 8.16
C GLY A 128 -15.04 11.03 8.47
N ILE A 129 -13.89 10.39 8.65
CA ILE A 129 -12.60 11.10 8.77
C ILE A 129 -12.27 11.73 7.42
N ASN A 130 -12.04 13.04 7.43
CA ASN A 130 -11.66 13.78 6.23
C ASN A 130 -10.18 13.50 5.89
N ILE A 131 -9.96 12.69 4.86
CA ILE A 131 -8.64 12.38 4.31
C ILE A 131 -8.58 13.00 2.91
N PRO A 132 -7.53 13.77 2.58
CA PRO A 132 -7.40 14.34 1.24
C PRO A 132 -7.42 13.27 0.15
N VAL A 133 -8.28 13.49 -0.84
CA VAL A 133 -8.38 12.66 -2.04
C VAL A 133 -7.44 13.21 -3.12
N HIS A 134 -6.73 12.32 -3.81
CA HIS A 134 -5.90 12.65 -4.95
C HIS A 134 -6.70 12.56 -6.25
N GLU A 135 -6.67 13.64 -7.01
CA GLU A 135 -7.20 13.66 -8.36
C GLU A 135 -6.34 12.80 -9.29
N LEU A 136 -7.01 12.06 -10.15
CA LEU A 136 -6.38 11.32 -11.24
C LEU A 136 -6.47 12.15 -12.51
N ASP A 137 -5.38 12.25 -13.25
CA ASP A 137 -5.43 12.82 -14.59
C ASP A 137 -6.19 11.87 -15.52
N THR A 138 -7.32 12.35 -16.02
CA THR A 138 -8.22 11.64 -16.94
C THR A 138 -8.26 12.30 -18.32
N THR A 139 -7.34 13.22 -18.59
CA THR A 139 -7.36 14.04 -19.81
C THR A 139 -6.72 13.37 -21.02
N ASP A 140 -6.13 12.18 -20.86
CA ASP A 140 -5.37 11.42 -21.86
C ASP A 140 -4.20 12.19 -22.51
N LYS A 141 -3.82 13.35 -21.96
CA LYS A 141 -2.73 14.18 -22.49
C LYS A 141 -1.35 13.63 -22.18
N GLY A 142 -1.25 12.76 -21.16
CA GLY A 142 -0.01 12.19 -20.69
C GLY A 142 0.92 13.24 -20.05
N ALA A 143 2.04 12.77 -19.52
CA ALA A 143 3.07 13.64 -18.95
C ALA A 143 3.90 14.32 -20.05
N VAL A 144 4.25 15.60 -19.86
CA VAL A 144 5.12 16.33 -20.80
C VAL A 144 6.58 16.16 -20.38
N VAL A 145 7.46 15.84 -21.34
CA VAL A 145 8.89 15.70 -21.08
C VAL A 145 9.48 17.02 -20.58
N GLY A 146 10.17 16.95 -19.46
CA GLY A 146 10.80 18.12 -18.82
C GLY A 146 9.95 18.76 -17.71
N GLU A 147 8.70 18.33 -17.53
CA GLU A 147 7.91 18.77 -16.39
C GLU A 147 8.43 18.16 -15.07
N PRO A 148 8.42 18.92 -13.97
CA PRO A 148 8.84 18.43 -12.67
C PRO A 148 7.87 17.36 -12.15
N ILE A 149 8.41 16.26 -11.65
CA ILE A 149 7.64 15.18 -11.03
C ILE A 149 7.90 15.19 -9.52
N LEU A 150 6.82 15.07 -8.75
CA LEU A 150 6.91 14.80 -7.32
C LEU A 150 6.52 13.34 -7.07
N LEU A 151 7.48 12.55 -6.57
CA LEU A 151 7.23 11.18 -6.12
C LEU A 151 7.00 11.17 -4.60
N LEU A 152 5.83 10.69 -4.18
CA LEU A 152 5.47 10.53 -2.77
C LEU A 152 5.23 9.06 -2.44
N GLY A 153 5.70 8.63 -1.28
CA GLY A 153 5.43 7.29 -0.78
C GLY A 153 6.26 6.93 0.44
N TYR A 154 6.16 5.66 0.84
CA TYR A 154 6.84 5.09 2.00
C TYR A 154 7.83 3.99 1.59
N PRO A 155 8.88 4.31 0.82
CA PRO A 155 9.76 3.30 0.21
C PRO A 155 10.57 2.48 1.22
N ALA A 156 10.77 2.95 2.45
CA ALA A 156 11.48 2.20 3.50
C ALA A 156 10.57 1.57 4.57
N GLY A 157 9.25 1.55 4.34
CA GLY A 157 8.28 0.97 5.29
C GLY A 157 8.30 1.63 6.67
N ILE A 158 8.02 0.85 7.73
CA ILE A 158 7.97 1.33 9.13
C ILE A 158 9.30 1.98 9.57
N LYS A 159 10.45 1.58 9.01
CA LYS A 159 11.75 2.21 9.31
C LYS A 159 11.81 3.69 8.91
N ALA A 160 11.14 4.09 7.82
CA ALA A 160 11.02 5.51 7.45
C ALA A 160 10.08 6.29 8.40
N ILE A 161 9.02 5.64 8.89
CA ILE A 161 8.10 6.27 9.84
C ILE A 161 8.81 6.51 11.18
N LEU A 162 9.58 5.54 11.69
CA LEU A 162 10.32 5.69 12.94
C LEU A 162 11.36 6.82 12.89
N GLN A 163 12.04 7.02 11.75
CA GLN A 163 12.97 8.15 11.58
C GLN A 163 12.27 9.52 11.63
N ARG A 164 10.99 9.61 11.23
CA ARG A 164 10.21 10.85 11.29
C ARG A 164 9.68 11.14 12.70
N TRP A 165 9.44 10.11 13.51
CA TRP A 165 9.05 10.27 14.92
C TRP A 165 10.20 10.71 15.83
N ILE A 166 11.44 10.30 15.54
CA ILE A 166 12.62 10.68 16.32
C ILE A 166 13.02 12.15 16.08
N ARG A 167 12.72 12.74 14.92
CA ARG A 167 13.09 14.13 14.58
C ARG A 167 12.16 15.21 15.17
N ASN A 168 11.11 14.83 15.90
CA ASN A 168 10.17 15.75 16.52
C ASN A 168 10.26 15.77 18.07
N TRP A 169 11.42 15.42 18.62
CA TRP A 169 11.81 15.67 20.02
C TRP A 169 13.20 16.29 20.07
#